data_AF-A0A8S2ZLM8-F1
#
_entry.id   AF-A0A8S2ZLM8-F1
#
_cell.length_a   1.000
_cell.length_b   1.000
_cell.length_c   1.000
_cell.angle_alpha   90.00
_cell.angle_beta   90.00
_cell.angle_gamma   90.00
#
_symmetry.space_group_name_H-M   'P 1'
#
loop_
_entity.id
_entity.type
_entity.pdbx_description
1 polymer ?
#
loop_
_entity_poly.entity_id
_entity_poly.type
_entity_poly.pdbx_seq_one_letter_code
_entity_poly.pdbx_strand_id
1 'polypeptide(L)'
;DNRIYTDLTLGCQSLVMNIIAFIAFDHDLEAEIDSSCALALQDFVYYAGQFMMTAWLPRWLVRLYLTLNWKYQHARRILCELSKQIVEQEQNKQNETESQRPKNLIASLVSSINEQANDEQISSGLTQAEIFDEVLMAITAGTETTAKVLSWFIFYMSKYPRVQQRI
;
A
#
# COMPACT_ATOMS: atom_id res chain seq x y z
N ASP A 1 -29.10 1.32 25.47
CA ASP A 1 -27.77 0.72 25.23
C ASP A 1 -27.42 0.66 23.76
N ASN A 2 -26.81 1.74 23.28
CA ASN A 2 -26.31 1.85 21.91
C ASN A 2 -24.97 1.11 21.85
N ARG A 3 -24.99 -0.21 21.63
CA ARG A 3 -23.76 -0.98 21.40
C ARG A 3 -23.22 -0.58 20.03
N ILE A 4 -22.25 0.32 20.02
CA ILE A 4 -21.42 0.60 18.85
C ILE A 4 -20.64 -0.69 18.59
N TYR A 5 -21.08 -1.49 17.63
CA TYR A 5 -20.29 -2.58 17.08
C TYR A 5 -19.19 -1.94 16.24
N THR A 6 -18.17 -1.38 16.89
CA THR A 6 -16.95 -1.01 16.17
C THR A 6 -16.34 -2.33 15.73
N ASP A 7 -16.35 -2.59 14.43
CA ASP A 7 -15.64 -3.73 13.88
C ASP A 7 -14.15 -3.49 14.11
N LEU A 8 -13.63 -4.16 15.14
CA LEU A 8 -12.23 -4.08 15.57
C LEU A 8 -11.28 -4.35 14.38
N THR A 9 -11.69 -5.22 13.46
CA THR A 9 -10.93 -5.58 12.27
C THR A 9 -10.80 -4.41 11.33
N LEU A 10 -11.92 -3.73 11.04
CA LEU A 10 -11.92 -2.54 10.17
C LEU A 10 -11.13 -1.39 10.81
N GLY A 11 -11.23 -1.22 12.12
CA GLY A 11 -10.43 -0.23 12.86
C GLY A 11 -8.93 -0.50 12.77
N CYS A 12 -8.50 -1.74 12.98
CA CYS A 12 -7.10 -2.13 12.86
C CYS A 12 -6.60 -2.00 11.41
N GLN A 13 -7.41 -2.37 10.42
CA GLN A 13 -7.06 -2.23 9.01
C GLN A 13 -6.84 -0.76 8.62
N SER A 14 -7.76 0.13 8.99
CA SER A 14 -7.62 1.55 8.70
C SER A 14 -6.38 2.16 9.34
N LEU A 15 -6.11 1.83 10.61
CA LEU A 15 -4.93 2.32 11.32
C LEU A 15 -3.63 1.85 10.65
N VAL A 16 -3.49 0.55 10.40
CA VAL A 16 -2.29 -0.01 9.79
C VAL A 16 -2.10 0.53 8.37
N MET A 17 -3.19 0.69 7.61
CA MET A 17 -3.12 1.23 6.27
C MET A 17 -2.56 2.66 6.26
N ASN A 18 -3.00 3.51 7.18
CA ASN A 18 -2.49 4.88 7.30
C ASN A 18 -0.99 4.89 7.64
N ILE A 19 -0.53 4.04 8.57
CA ILE A 19 0.89 3.95 8.93
C ILE A 19 1.73 3.50 7.73
N ILE A 20 1.33 2.42 7.05
CA ILE A 20 2.11 1.85 5.94
C ILE A 20 2.10 2.80 4.75
N ALA A 21 0.97 3.44 4.45
CA ALA A 21 0.88 4.42 3.39
C ALA A 21 1.76 5.65 3.71
N PHE A 22 1.80 6.12 4.97
CA PHE A 22 2.73 7.16 5.39
C PHE A 22 4.19 6.77 5.13
N ILE A 23 4.60 5.56 5.51
CA ILE A 23 5.97 5.06 5.27
C ILE A 23 6.27 4.95 3.77
N ALA A 24 5.32 4.49 2.96
CA ALA A 24 5.53 4.24 1.55
C ALA A 24 5.63 5.53 0.73
N PHE A 25 4.83 6.53 1.07
CA PHE A 25 4.66 7.76 0.30
C PHE A 25 5.38 8.98 0.91
N ASP A 26 5.81 8.93 2.18
CA ASP A 26 6.35 10.07 2.96
C ASP A 26 5.48 11.33 2.88
N HIS A 27 4.20 11.14 2.56
CA HIS A 27 3.21 12.19 2.58
C HIS A 27 2.39 12.02 3.84
N ASP A 28 2.28 13.10 4.60
CA ASP A 28 1.28 13.22 5.65
C ASP A 28 -0.10 13.13 4.98
N LEU A 29 -0.69 11.93 4.99
CA LEU A 29 -2.04 11.67 4.49
C LEU A 29 -3.07 12.55 5.18
N GLU A 30 -2.73 13.13 6.34
CA GLU A 30 -3.56 14.07 7.08
C GLU A 30 -3.41 15.53 6.64
N ALA A 31 -2.33 15.94 5.97
CA ALA A 31 -2.09 17.36 5.65
C ALA A 31 -2.37 17.73 4.19
N GLU A 32 -2.15 16.81 3.25
CA GLU A 32 -2.25 17.14 1.81
C GLU A 32 -2.64 15.92 0.96
N ILE A 33 -3.53 15.09 1.47
CA ILE A 33 -4.13 14.02 0.68
C ILE A 33 -5.64 14.16 0.68
N ASP A 34 -6.11 14.55 -0.50
CA ASP A 34 -7.48 14.40 -0.95
C ASP A 34 -8.01 13.03 -0.53
N SER A 35 -9.09 13.01 0.25
CA SER A 35 -9.77 11.80 0.76
C SER A 35 -9.88 10.65 -0.27
N SER A 36 -9.88 11.01 -1.55
CA SER A 36 -9.76 10.17 -2.73
C SER A 36 -8.62 9.13 -2.71
N CYS A 37 -7.42 9.44 -2.22
CA CYS A 37 -6.29 8.49 -2.23
C CYS A 37 -6.43 7.42 -1.15
N ALA A 38 -6.79 7.80 0.08
CA ALA A 38 -7.05 6.84 1.15
C ALA A 38 -8.19 5.89 0.76
N LEU A 39 -9.25 6.43 0.12
CA LEU A 39 -10.34 5.64 -0.46
C LEU A 39 -9.84 4.73 -1.60
N ALA A 40 -8.97 5.21 -2.49
CA ALA A 40 -8.41 4.40 -3.57
C ALA A 40 -7.54 3.25 -3.04
N LEU A 41 -6.73 3.51 -2.03
CA LEU A 41 -5.91 2.52 -1.32
C LEU A 41 -6.79 1.46 -0.65
N GLN A 42 -7.85 1.89 0.05
CA GLN A 42 -8.77 0.97 0.71
C GLN A 42 -9.56 0.12 -0.30
N ASP A 43 -10.06 0.72 -1.39
CA ASP A 43 -10.71 0.00 -2.48
C ASP A 43 -9.74 -0.99 -3.13
N PHE A 44 -8.50 -0.59 -3.40
CA PHE A 44 -7.48 -1.47 -3.96
C PHE A 44 -7.25 -2.71 -3.09
N VAL A 45 -7.01 -2.51 -1.78
CA VAL A 45 -6.80 -3.60 -0.83
C VAL A 45 -8.01 -4.52 -0.77
N TYR A 46 -9.22 -3.97 -0.74
CA TYR A 46 -10.44 -4.77 -0.71
C TYR A 46 -10.58 -5.68 -1.94
N TYR A 47 -10.38 -5.14 -3.15
CA TYR A 47 -10.47 -5.93 -4.39
C TYR A 47 -9.27 -6.88 -4.56
N ALA A 48 -8.08 -6.52 -4.06
CA ALA A 48 -6.90 -7.39 -4.04
C ALA A 48 -7.08 -8.59 -3.09
N GLY A 49 -7.68 -8.38 -1.92
CA GLY A 49 -8.02 -9.47 -1.00
C GLY A 49 -9.04 -10.45 -1.61
N GLN A 50 -10.04 -9.92 -2.33
CA GLN A 50 -10.98 -10.76 -3.10
C GLN A 50 -10.29 -11.55 -4.21
N PHE A 51 -9.25 -10.98 -4.85
CA PHE A 51 -8.45 -11.68 -5.85
C PHE A 51 -7.76 -12.93 -5.30
N MET A 52 -7.30 -12.92 -4.03
CA MET A 52 -6.70 -14.11 -3.41
C MET A 52 -7.70 -15.30 -3.36
N MET A 53 -8.99 -15.02 -3.20
CA MET A 53 -10.05 -16.05 -3.26
C MET A 53 -10.29 -16.56 -4.69
N THR A 54 -9.87 -15.82 -5.70
CA THR A 54 -9.95 -16.21 -7.13
C THR A 54 -8.73 -16.97 -7.63
N ALA A 55 -7.72 -17.25 -6.79
CA ALA A 55 -6.47 -17.91 -7.19
C ALA A 55 -6.67 -19.32 -7.80
N TRP A 56 -7.82 -19.95 -7.55
CA TRP A 56 -8.20 -21.26 -8.09
C TRP A 56 -8.90 -21.18 -9.46
N LEU A 57 -9.22 -19.96 -9.93
CA LEU A 57 -9.92 -19.76 -11.19
C LEU A 57 -8.94 -19.78 -12.38
N PRO A 58 -9.40 -20.22 -13.57
CA PRO A 58 -8.62 -20.11 -14.79
C PRO A 58 -8.17 -18.65 -15.06
N ARG A 59 -6.91 -18.47 -15.49
CA ARG A 59 -6.29 -17.14 -15.70
C ARG A 59 -7.12 -16.17 -16.54
N TRP A 60 -7.86 -16.67 -17.53
CA TRP A 60 -8.72 -15.85 -18.39
C TRP A 60 -9.90 -15.23 -17.62
N LEU A 61 -10.46 -15.97 -16.66
CA LEU A 61 -11.62 -15.54 -15.86
C LEU A 61 -11.18 -14.53 -14.80
N VAL A 62 -10.00 -14.75 -14.23
CA VAL A 62 -9.33 -13.79 -13.34
C VAL A 62 -9.03 -12.48 -14.08
N ARG A 63 -8.47 -12.55 -15.30
CA ARG A 63 -8.27 -11.36 -16.14
C ARG A 63 -9.59 -10.66 -16.42
N LEU A 64 -10.62 -11.39 -16.83
CA LEU A 64 -11.93 -10.82 -17.10
C LEU A 64 -12.48 -10.08 -15.88
N TYR A 65 -12.46 -10.71 -14.69
CA TYR A 65 -12.91 -10.12 -13.43
C TYR A 65 -12.14 -8.83 -13.11
N LEU A 66 -10.81 -8.84 -13.14
CA LEU A 66 -9.99 -7.65 -12.87
C LEU A 66 -10.22 -6.53 -13.89
N THR A 67 -10.45 -6.87 -15.16
CA THR A 67 -10.74 -5.86 -16.19
C THR A 67 -12.16 -5.29 -16.09
N LEU A 68 -13.14 -6.07 -15.63
CA LEU A 68 -14.52 -5.62 -15.47
C LEU A 68 -14.73 -4.72 -14.26
N ASN A 69 -13.94 -4.90 -13.21
CA ASN A 69 -14.08 -4.13 -11.97
C ASN A 69 -13.58 -2.69 -12.17
N TRP A 70 -14.47 -1.81 -12.61
CA TRP A 70 -14.17 -0.39 -12.83
C TRP A 70 -13.57 0.28 -11.59
N LYS A 71 -14.07 -0.05 -10.40
CA LYS A 71 -13.55 0.52 -9.14
C LYS A 71 -12.09 0.17 -8.91
N TYR A 72 -11.71 -1.09 -9.13
CA TYR A 72 -10.31 -1.52 -9.08
C TYR A 72 -9.46 -0.79 -10.11
N GLN A 73 -9.92 -0.69 -11.36
CA GLN A 73 -9.21 0.05 -12.42
C GLN A 73 -9.07 1.54 -12.09
N HIS A 74 -10.09 2.14 -11.50
CA HIS A 74 -10.09 3.55 -11.10
C HIS A 74 -9.13 3.80 -9.94
N ALA A 75 -9.19 3.00 -8.89
CA ALA A 75 -8.26 3.04 -7.76
C ALA A 75 -6.82 2.90 -8.25
N ARG A 76 -6.54 1.90 -9.11
CA ARG A 76 -5.21 1.69 -9.66
C ARG A 76 -4.69 2.88 -10.49
N ARG A 77 -5.55 3.56 -11.24
CA ARG A 77 -5.17 4.77 -12.00
C ARG A 77 -4.79 5.93 -11.08
N ILE A 78 -5.58 6.18 -10.04
CA ILE A 78 -5.29 7.24 -9.05
C ILE A 78 -3.94 6.98 -8.39
N LEU A 79 -3.72 5.73 -7.97
CA LEU A 79 -2.48 5.30 -7.31
C LEU A 79 -1.25 5.41 -8.24
N CYS A 80 -1.39 5.02 -9.51
CA CYS A 80 -0.34 5.15 -10.51
C CYS A 80 -0.01 6.61 -10.85
N GLU A 81 -1.01 7.50 -10.86
CA GLU A 81 -0.78 8.93 -11.11
C GLU A 81 -0.03 9.58 -9.94
N LEU A 82 -0.42 9.26 -8.71
CA LEU A 82 0.28 9.74 -7.51
C LEU A 82 1.74 9.27 -7.47
N SER A 83 2.01 8.02 -7.86
CA SER A 83 3.38 7.52 -7.85
C SER A 83 4.27 8.21 -8.88
N LYS A 84 3.73 8.55 -10.05
CA LYS A 84 4.46 9.37 -11.04
C LYS A 84 4.78 10.75 -10.48
N GLN A 85 3.79 11.41 -9.89
CA GLN A 85 3.98 12.73 -9.28
C GLN A 85 5.06 12.71 -8.19
N ILE A 86 5.04 11.72 -7.31
CA ILE A 86 6.04 11.55 -6.25
C ILE A 86 7.44 11.37 -6.84
N VAL A 87 7.59 10.51 -7.86
CA VAL A 87 8.90 10.27 -8.47
C VAL A 87 9.40 11.50 -9.23
N GLU A 88 8.54 12.18 -9.99
CA GLU A 88 8.89 13.43 -10.70
C GLU A 88 9.31 14.53 -9.72
N GLN A 89 8.60 14.67 -8.60
CA GLN A 89 8.92 15.64 -7.56
C GLN A 89 10.28 15.36 -6.91
N GLU A 90 10.59 14.11 -6.63
CA GLU A 90 11.89 13.72 -6.05
C GLU A 90 13.05 13.89 -7.05
N GLN A 91 12.85 13.56 -8.33
CA GLN A 91 13.84 13.82 -9.39
C GLN A 91 14.13 15.32 -9.54
N ASN A 92 13.10 16.17 -9.50
CA ASN A 92 13.28 17.62 -9.57
C ASN A 92 14.05 18.16 -8.35
N LYS A 93 13.78 17.66 -7.14
CA LYS A 93 14.52 18.04 -5.92
C LYS A 93 16.00 17.61 -5.95
N GLN A 94 16.30 16.44 -6.52
CA GLN A 94 17.69 15.97 -6.68
C GLN A 94 18.51 16.87 -7.62
N ASN A 95 17.89 17.43 -8.66
CA ASN A 95 18.55 18.36 -9.57
C ASN A 95 18.86 19.73 -8.91
N GLU A 96 18.12 20.12 -7.86
CA GLU A 96 18.27 21.41 -7.18
C GLU A 96 19.15 21.35 -5.92
N THR A 97 19.28 20.19 -5.27
CA THR A 97 20.08 20.04 -4.04
C THR A 97 20.83 18.71 -4.06
N GLU A 98 22.13 18.77 -4.37
CA GLU A 98 23.05 17.66 -4.69
C GLU A 98 23.32 16.60 -3.58
N SER A 99 22.43 16.40 -2.58
CA SER A 99 22.69 15.45 -1.49
C SER A 99 21.50 14.96 -0.66
N GLN A 100 20.24 15.16 -1.05
CA GLN A 100 19.12 14.61 -0.28
C GLN A 100 18.69 13.24 -0.82
N ARG A 101 18.90 12.20 -0.01
CA ARG A 101 18.39 10.85 -0.26
C ARG A 101 16.87 10.87 -0.40
N PRO A 102 16.29 10.02 -1.26
CA PRO A 102 14.85 9.91 -1.40
C PRO A 102 14.23 9.63 -0.03
N LYS A 103 13.24 10.44 0.36
CA LYS A 103 12.61 10.33 1.68
C LYS A 103 11.49 9.29 1.74
N ASN A 104 10.93 8.92 0.58
CA ASN A 104 9.90 7.89 0.45
C ASN A 104 10.43 6.58 -0.15
N LEU A 105 9.76 5.49 0.20
CA LEU A 105 10.14 4.12 -0.19
C LEU A 105 10.04 3.91 -1.71
N ILE A 106 9.04 4.50 -2.37
CA ILE A 106 8.85 4.38 -3.83
C ILE A 106 10.00 5.05 -4.60
N ALA A 107 10.33 6.30 -4.29
CA ALA A 107 11.43 6.99 -4.96
C ALA A 107 12.77 6.31 -4.65
N SER A 108 12.97 5.80 -3.44
CA SER A 108 14.18 5.04 -3.10
C SER A 108 14.34 3.76 -3.90
N LEU A 109 13.25 3.01 -4.13
CA LEU A 109 13.31 1.79 -4.93
C LEU A 109 13.53 2.12 -6.41
N VAL A 110 12.79 3.11 -6.94
CA VAL A 110 12.94 3.56 -8.32
C VAL A 110 14.35 4.10 -8.59
N SER A 111 14.92 4.90 -7.68
CA SER A 111 16.28 5.42 -7.83
C SER A 111 17.32 4.30 -7.83
N SER A 112 17.20 3.33 -6.91
CA SER A 112 18.16 2.22 -6.80
C SER A 112 18.20 1.34 -8.05
N ILE A 113 17.06 1.17 -8.74
CA ILE A 113 16.98 0.37 -9.97
C ILE A 113 17.51 1.15 -11.16
N ASN A 114 17.24 2.46 -11.25
CA ASN A 114 17.81 3.31 -12.28
C ASN A 114 19.35 3.39 -12.19
N GLU A 115 19.90 3.43 -10.97
CA GLU A 115 21.35 3.33 -10.75
C GLU A 115 21.90 1.99 -11.24
N GLN A 116 21.23 0.87 -10.94
CA GLN A 116 21.63 -0.48 -11.39
C GLN A 116 21.48 -0.70 -12.90
N ALA A 117 20.54 -0.02 -13.56
CA ALA A 117 20.35 -0.11 -15.01
C ALA A 117 21.43 0.66 -15.80
N ASN A 118 22.05 1.67 -15.19
CA ASN A 118 23.18 2.41 -15.77
C ASN A 118 24.50 1.64 -15.67
N ASP A 119 24.60 0.65 -14.78
CA ASP A 119 25.67 -0.36 -14.83
C ASP A 119 25.31 -1.38 -15.92
N GLU A 120 26.07 -1.38 -17.02
CA GLU A 120 25.82 -2.03 -18.33
C GLU A 120 25.55 -3.56 -18.34
N GLN A 121 25.34 -4.21 -17.19
CA GLN A 121 25.25 -5.67 -17.06
C GLN A 121 23.85 -6.22 -16.74
N ILE A 122 22.83 -5.39 -16.46
CA ILE A 122 21.49 -5.88 -16.10
C ILE A 122 20.43 -5.36 -17.07
N SER A 123 20.26 -6.04 -18.20
CA SER A 123 19.22 -5.74 -19.20
C SER A 123 17.80 -6.20 -18.78
N SER A 124 17.51 -6.32 -17.48
CA SER A 124 16.21 -6.78 -16.97
C SER A 124 15.75 -6.02 -15.72
N GLY A 125 15.88 -4.69 -15.72
CA GLY A 125 15.30 -3.85 -14.68
C GLY A 125 13.77 -3.87 -14.74
N LEU A 126 13.10 -3.91 -13.58
CA LEU A 126 11.66 -3.69 -13.48
C LEU A 126 11.34 -2.27 -13.96
N THR A 127 10.25 -2.12 -14.70
CA THR A 127 9.72 -0.79 -15.06
C THR A 127 9.23 -0.05 -13.82
N GLN A 128 9.20 1.28 -13.86
CA GLN A 128 8.66 2.10 -12.77
C GLN A 128 7.23 1.69 -12.37
N ALA A 129 6.41 1.28 -13.35
CA ALA A 129 5.06 0.78 -13.11
C ALA A 129 5.07 -0.56 -12.35
N GLU A 130 5.98 -1.48 -12.69
CA GLU A 130 6.13 -2.76 -11.98
C GLU A 130 6.64 -2.56 -10.55
N ILE A 131 7.59 -1.65 -10.32
CA ILE A 131 8.05 -1.29 -8.96
C ILE A 131 6.88 -0.76 -8.13
N PHE A 132 6.06 0.10 -8.73
CA PHE A 132 4.90 0.64 -8.06
C PHE A 132 3.89 -0.45 -7.70
N ASP A 133 3.62 -1.38 -8.63
CA ASP A 133 2.75 -2.53 -8.39
C ASP A 133 3.29 -3.42 -7.25
N GLU A 134 4.61 -3.64 -7.18
CA GLU A 134 5.25 -4.40 -6.09
C GLU A 134 5.14 -3.67 -4.73
N VAL A 135 5.36 -2.36 -4.70
CA VAL A 135 5.17 -1.57 -3.47
C VAL A 135 3.71 -1.63 -3.03
N LEU A 136 2.77 -1.47 -3.95
CA LEU A 136 1.34 -1.53 -3.65
C LEU A 136 0.92 -2.93 -3.16
N MET A 137 1.51 -3.99 -3.72
CA MET A 137 1.34 -5.35 -3.23
C MET A 137 1.89 -5.52 -1.81
N ALA A 138 3.07 -4.98 -1.52
CA ALA A 138 3.67 -5.01 -0.19
C ALA A 138 2.82 -4.26 0.85
N ILE A 139 2.29 -3.08 0.49
CA ILE A 139 1.36 -2.32 1.33
C ILE A 139 0.12 -3.16 1.63
N THR A 140 -0.47 -3.75 0.60
CA THR A 140 -1.70 -4.56 0.72
C THR A 140 -1.47 -5.77 1.63
N ALA A 141 -0.41 -6.54 1.37
CA ALA A 141 -0.08 -7.73 2.15
C ALA A 141 0.27 -7.39 3.60
N GLY A 142 1.05 -6.32 3.82
CA GLY A 142 1.43 -5.84 5.14
C GLY A 142 0.24 -5.37 5.95
N THR A 143 -0.67 -4.62 5.33
CA THR A 143 -1.90 -4.14 5.97
C THR A 143 -2.81 -5.29 6.38
N GLU A 144 -3.09 -6.21 5.46
CA GLU A 144 -3.98 -7.33 5.75
C GLU A 144 -3.47 -8.22 6.88
N THR A 145 -2.19 -8.60 6.84
CA THR A 145 -1.60 -9.52 7.81
C THR A 145 -1.45 -8.87 9.18
N THR A 146 -0.91 -7.65 9.23
CA THR A 146 -0.67 -6.94 10.50
C THR A 146 -1.97 -6.53 11.17
N ALA A 147 -2.97 -6.07 10.42
CA ALA A 147 -4.27 -5.72 10.99
C ALA A 147 -4.98 -6.95 11.57
N LYS A 148 -4.89 -8.11 10.91
CA LYS A 148 -5.42 -9.38 11.44
C LYS A 148 -4.71 -9.78 12.73
N VAL A 149 -3.38 -9.74 12.75
CA VAL A 149 -2.59 -10.03 13.97
C VAL A 149 -2.98 -9.10 15.12
N LEU A 150 -3.08 -7.79 14.85
CA LEU A 150 -3.45 -6.79 15.85
C LEU A 150 -4.87 -7.01 16.38
N SER A 151 -5.81 -7.35 15.50
CA SER A 151 -7.19 -7.65 15.88
C SER A 151 -7.26 -8.86 16.80
N TRP A 152 -6.54 -9.93 16.47
CA TRP A 152 -6.43 -11.11 17.33
C TRP A 152 -5.74 -10.81 18.66
N PHE A 153 -4.68 -10.00 18.63
CA PHE A 153 -3.98 -9.56 19.83
C PHE A 153 -4.94 -8.84 20.79
N ILE A 154 -5.67 -7.82 20.31
CA ILE A 154 -6.63 -7.06 21.11
C ILE A 154 -7.76 -7.98 21.61
N PHE A 155 -8.27 -8.87 20.76
CA PHE A 155 -9.29 -9.84 21.13
C PHE A 155 -8.81 -10.72 22.30
N TYR A 156 -7.60 -11.28 22.22
CA TYR A 156 -7.06 -12.13 23.29
C TYR A 156 -6.75 -11.34 24.57
N MET A 157 -6.30 -10.09 24.47
CA MET A 157 -6.11 -9.22 25.63
C MET A 157 -7.43 -8.97 26.37
N SER A 158 -8.51 -8.68 25.63
CA SER A 158 -9.84 -8.48 26.21
C SER A 158 -10.38 -9.73 26.93
N LYS A 159 -10.01 -10.93 26.46
CA LYS A 159 -10.43 -12.21 27.03
C LYS A 159 -9.59 -12.64 28.24
N TYR A 160 -8.33 -12.18 28.32
CA TYR A 160 -7.38 -12.57 29.36
C TYR A 160 -6.80 -11.35 30.10
N PRO A 161 -7.60 -10.65 30.92
CA PRO A 161 -7.19 -9.40 31.58
C PRO A 161 -5.99 -9.57 32.51
N ARG A 162 -5.80 -10.77 33.10
CA ARG A 162 -4.61 -11.08 33.92
C ARG A 162 -3.31 -11.08 33.12
N VAL A 163 -3.36 -11.41 31.83
CA VAL A 163 -2.21 -11.35 30.93
C VAL A 163 -2.01 -9.92 30.46
N GLN A 164 -3.11 -9.22 30.10
CA GLN A 164 -3.06 -7.80 29.70
C GLN A 164 -2.44 -6.91 30.78
N GLN A 165 -2.73 -7.13 32.06
CA GLN A 165 -2.14 -6.36 33.18
C GLN A 165 -0.63 -6.55 33.37
N ARG A 166 -0.02 -7.54 32.70
CA ARG A 166 1.43 -7.81 32.79
C ARG A 166 2.23 -7.17 31.65
N ILE A 167 1.54 -6.73 30.59
CA ILE A 167 2.12 -6.03 29.44
C ILE A 167 2.07 -4.53 29.74
#